data_AF-A0A0E0D5S5-F1
#
_entry.id   AF-A0A0E0D5S5-F1
#
_cell.length_a   1.000
_cell.length_b   1.000
_cell.length_c   1.000
_cell.angle_alpha   90.00
_cell.angle_beta   90.00
_cell.angle_gamma   90.00
#
_symmetry.space_group_name_H-M   'P 1'
#
loop_
_entity.id
_entity.type
_entity.pdbx_description
1 polymer ?
#
loop_
_entity_poly.entity_id
_entity_poly.type
_entity_poly.pdbx_seq_one_letter_code
_entity_poly.pdbx_strand_id
1 'polypeptide(L)' 'MRDDGAAAGCATAVAGDVRASKAAELVISKVDDLMNWARRGSIWPMTFGLACCAVEMMHAGASRYDFDRFGVIFRPSP' A
#
# COMPACT_ATOMS: atom_id res chain seq x y z
N MET A 1 -1.67 18.96 0.68
CA MET A 1 -0.94 18.10 1.63
C MET A 1 -0.60 16.78 0.94
N ARG A 2 0.13 16.90 -0.18
CA ARG A 2 0.70 15.80 -0.97
C ARG A 2 2.14 15.73 -0.51
N ASP A 3 2.50 14.64 0.15
CA ASP A 3 3.88 14.28 0.49
C ASP A 3 4.37 13.29 -0.56
N ASP A 4 4.77 13.78 -1.74
CA ASP A 4 5.34 12.97 -2.84
C ASP A 4 6.78 12.47 -2.55
N GLY A 5 7.24 12.52 -1.28
CA GLY A 5 8.62 12.26 -0.88
C GLY A 5 8.86 11.01 0.00
N ALA A 6 7.83 10.24 0.38
CA ALA A 6 7.96 9.18 1.39
C ALA A 6 7.88 7.73 0.87
N ALA A 7 7.80 7.51 -0.44
CA ALA A 7 7.77 6.14 -1.00
C ALA A 7 9.13 5.39 -0.93
N ALA A 8 10.21 6.07 -0.53
CA ALA A 8 11.56 5.47 -0.42
C ALA A 8 11.74 4.51 0.78
N GLY A 9 10.71 4.25 1.59
CA GLY A 9 10.86 3.60 2.89
C GLY A 9 10.43 2.13 3.04
N CYS A 10 9.84 1.47 2.04
CA CYS A 10 9.20 0.15 2.28
C CYS A 10 9.49 -0.95 1.22
N ALA A 11 10.50 -0.81 0.35
CA ALA A 11 10.71 -1.80 -0.72
C ALA A 11 12.18 -2.07 -1.10
N THR A 12 13.12 -2.09 -0.15
CA THR A 12 14.45 -2.66 -0.41
C THR A 12 14.50 -4.15 -0.06
N ALA A 13 13.90 -4.96 -0.93
CA ALA A 13 14.17 -6.40 -0.96
C ALA A 13 13.92 -6.99 -2.35
N VAL A 14 14.81 -6.71 -3.30
CA VAL A 14 15.41 -7.77 -4.13
C VAL A 14 16.70 -7.24 -4.75
N ALA A 15 17.80 -7.94 -4.45
CA ALA A 15 19.06 -7.82 -5.14
C ALA A 15 19.12 -8.92 -6.21
N GLY A 16 19.59 -8.56 -7.41
CA GLY A 16 19.83 -9.43 -8.57
C GLY A 16 19.04 -8.93 -9.78
N ASP A 17 19.60 -8.57 -10.93
CA ASP A 17 20.70 -9.23 -11.64
C ASP A 17 21.37 -8.28 -12.68
N VAL A 18 22.71 -8.33 -12.73
CA VAL A 18 23.64 -8.20 -13.87
C VAL A 18 23.39 -7.13 -14.97
N ARG A 19 24.29 -6.11 -14.99
CA ARG A 19 24.63 -5.23 -16.13
C ARG A 19 23.45 -4.53 -16.83
N ALA A 20 22.54 -3.91 -16.07
CA ALA A 20 21.63 -2.91 -16.62
C ALA A 20 22.35 -1.55 -16.74
N SER A 21 22.21 -0.86 -17.86
CA SER A 21 22.64 0.54 -17.99
C SER A 21 21.99 1.35 -16.87
N LYS A 22 22.72 2.27 -16.20
CA LYS A 22 22.16 3.11 -15.10
C LYS A 22 20.80 3.73 -15.44
N ALA A 23 20.58 4.10 -16.70
CA ALA A 23 19.30 4.59 -17.19
C ALA A 23 18.18 3.54 -17.11
N ALA A 24 18.45 2.27 -17.47
CA ALA A 24 17.50 1.17 -17.36
C ALA A 24 17.18 0.85 -15.90
N GLU A 25 18.17 0.86 -15.01
CA GLU A 25 17.96 0.65 -13.57
C GLU A 25 17.12 1.77 -12.91
N LEU A 26 17.35 3.02 -13.29
CA LEU A 26 16.52 4.16 -12.85
C LEU A 26 15.08 4.05 -13.36
N VAL A 27 14.87 3.55 -14.57
CA VAL A 27 13.51 3.35 -15.10
C VAL A 27 12.81 2.20 -14.38
N ILE A 28 13.48 1.08 -14.15
CA ILE A 28 12.92 -0.09 -13.47
C ILE A 28 12.52 0.28 -12.03
N SER A 29 13.41 0.94 -11.28
CA SER A 29 13.10 1.41 -9.92
C SER A 29 11.92 2.37 -9.86
N LYS A 30 11.76 3.27 -10.84
CA LYS A 30 10.60 4.18 -10.89
C LYS A 30 9.29 3.47 -11.20
N VAL A 31 9.35 2.41 -12.01
CA VAL A 31 8.18 1.55 -12.29
C VAL A 31 7.81 0.77 -11.03
N ASP A 32 8.78 0.23 -10.30
CA ASP A 32 8.54 -0.45 -9.02
C ASP A 32 7.95 0.50 -7.97
N ASP A 33 8.47 1.74 -7.86
CA ASP A 33 7.92 2.79 -7.00
C ASP A 33 6.43 3.04 -7.29
N LEU A 34 6.08 3.16 -8.59
CA LEU A 34 4.71 3.40 -9.03
C LEU A 34 3.79 2.22 -8.72
N MET A 35 4.24 0.99 -8.98
CA MET A 35 3.47 -0.22 -8.69
C MET A 35 3.22 -0.39 -7.18
N ASN A 36 4.22 -0.08 -6.35
CA ASN A 36 4.09 -0.14 -4.89
C ASN A 36 3.19 0.97 -4.35
N TRP A 37 3.24 2.17 -4.92
CA TRP A 37 2.32 3.25 -4.61
C TRP A 37 0.87 2.87 -4.91
N ALA A 38 0.61 2.29 -6.08
CA ALA A 38 -0.72 1.84 -6.47
C ALA A 38 -1.24 0.73 -5.53
N ARG A 39 -0.43 -0.30 -5.25
CA ARG A 39 -0.82 -1.41 -4.36
C ARG A 39 -1.10 -0.94 -2.93
N ARG A 40 -0.31 -0.01 -2.40
CA ARG A 40 -0.50 0.53 -1.06
C ARG A 40 -1.70 1.47 -0.96
N GLY A 41 -2.02 2.21 -2.02
CA GLY A 41 -3.09 3.21 -2.04
C GLY A 41 -4.50 2.68 -2.30
N SER A 42 -4.67 1.37 -2.57
CA SER A 42 -5.97 0.77 -2.93
C SER A 42 -6.15 -0.63 -2.32
N ILE A 43 -5.61 -0.85 -1.12
CA ILE A 43 -5.66 -2.18 -0.51
C ILE A 43 -7.09 -2.50 -0.07
N TRP A 44 -7.64 -3.64 -0.51
CA TRP A 44 -8.99 -4.07 -0.13
C TRP A 44 -8.91 -5.24 0.85
N PRO A 45 -8.81 -4.96 2.16
CA PRO A 45 -8.68 -6.01 3.16
C PRO A 45 -10.01 -6.72 3.35
N MET A 46 -9.92 -8.03 3.54
CA MET A 46 -11.02 -8.80 4.10
C MET A 46 -11.10 -8.56 5.60
N THR A 47 -12.22 -8.01 6.07
CA THR A 47 -12.50 -7.87 7.50
C THR A 47 -12.76 -9.22 8.12
N PHE A 48 -11.85 -9.67 9.00
CA PHE A 48 -12.05 -10.85 9.81
C PHE A 48 -12.13 -10.47 11.29
N GLY A 49 -13.35 -10.37 11.80
CA GLY A 49 -13.64 -9.87 13.14
C GLY A 49 -13.87 -10.98 14.16
N LEU A 50 -12.81 -11.65 14.62
CA LEU A 50 -12.93 -12.79 15.55
C LEU A 50 -13.36 -12.44 16.98
N ALA A 51 -13.13 -11.21 17.43
CA ALA A 51 -13.36 -10.78 18.81
C ALA A 51 -13.53 -9.24 18.89
N CYS A 52 -13.12 -8.61 20.00
CA CYS A 52 -13.18 -7.16 20.19
C CYS A 52 -12.46 -6.34 19.11
N CYS A 53 -11.43 -6.88 18.44
CA CYS A 53 -10.77 -6.18 17.34
C CYS A 53 -11.71 -5.90 16.15
N ALA A 54 -12.82 -6.64 16.04
CA ALA A 54 -13.85 -6.36 15.04
C ALA A 54 -14.48 -4.98 15.24
N VAL A 55 -14.85 -4.65 16.49
CA VAL A 55 -15.52 -3.38 16.79
C VAL A 55 -14.55 -2.20 16.76
N GLU A 56 -13.27 -2.44 17.08
CA GLU A 56 -12.21 -1.43 16.89
C GLU A 56 -12.01 -1.12 15.40
N MET A 57 -12.02 -2.16 14.54
CA MET A 57 -11.86 -2.00 13.10
C MET A 57 -13.07 -1.31 12.44
N MET A 58 -14.29 -1.56 12.92
CA MET A 58 -15.50 -0.85 12.47
C MET A 58 -15.49 0.64 12.82
N HIS A 59 -15.03 0.99 14.03
CA HIS A 59 -14.88 2.39 14.43
C HIS A 59 -13.75 3.09 13.67
N ALA A 60 -12.69 2.35 13.32
CA ALA A 60 -11.65 2.87 12.45
C ALA A 60 -12.18 3.09 11.02
N GLY A 61 -13.09 2.24 10.52
CA GLY A 61 -13.79 2.45 9.24
C GLY A 61 -14.90 3.52 9.26
N ALA A 62 -15.24 4.08 10.43
CA ALA A 62 -16.27 5.12 10.55
C ALA A 62 -15.70 6.52 10.24
N SER A 63 -16.58 7.52 10.17
CA SER A 63 -16.26 8.90 9.76
C SER A 63 -15.12 9.59 10.51
N ARG A 64 -14.73 9.08 11.69
CA ARG A 64 -13.64 9.61 12.50
C ARG A 64 -12.26 9.24 11.97
N TYR A 65 -12.08 8.02 11.44
CA TYR A 65 -10.80 7.50 10.95
C TYR A 65 -10.93 6.86 9.56
N ASP A 66 -11.93 7.33 8.81
CA ASP A 66 -12.40 6.84 7.52
C ASP A 66 -11.32 6.20 6.64
N PHE A 67 -11.36 4.87 6.60
CA PHE A 67 -10.45 4.04 5.82
C PHE A 67 -10.63 4.19 4.31
N ASP A 68 -11.79 4.68 3.84
CA ASP A 68 -12.02 5.00 2.43
C ASP A 68 -11.06 6.09 1.93
N ARG A 69 -10.62 7.00 2.82
CA ARG A 69 -9.61 8.03 2.49
C ARG A 69 -8.25 7.47 2.11
N PHE A 70 -7.91 6.28 2.60
CA PHE A 70 -6.67 5.58 2.27
C PHE A 70 -6.86 4.54 1.15
N GLY A 71 -8.03 4.54 0.50
CA GLY A 71 -8.40 3.58 -0.54
C GLY A 71 -8.67 2.17 0.01
N VAL A 72 -9.00 2.08 1.30
CA VAL A 72 -9.22 0.82 2.01
C VAL A 72 -10.69 0.47 2.02
N ILE A 73 -11.08 -0.43 1.12
CA ILE A 73 -12.46 -0.88 0.96
C ILE A 73 -12.59 -2.30 1.52
N PHE A 74 -13.50 -2.48 2.47
CA PHE A 74 -13.76 -3.77 3.08
C PHE A 74 -14.55 -4.68 2.14
N ARG A 75 -13.88 -5.69 1.58
CA ARG A 75 -14.50 -6.71 0.72
C ARG A 75 -14.89 -7.93 1.58
N PRO A 76 -16.18 -8.32 1.65
CA PRO A 76 -16.62 -9.44 2.50
C PRO A 76 -16.44 -10.82 1.83
N SER A 77 -16.16 -10.86 0.53
CA SER A 77 -15.88 -12.10 -0.19
C SER A 77 -14.37 -12.31 -0.38
N PRO A 78 -13.90 -13.58 -0.36
CA PRO A 78 -12.54 -13.95 -0.75
C PRO A 78 -12.28 -13.77 -2.24
#